data_AF-A0A1V5LI11-F1
#
_entry.id   AF-A0A1V5LI11-F1
#
_cell.length_a   1.000
_cell.length_b   1.000
_cell.length_c   1.000
_cell.angle_alpha   90.00
_cell.angle_beta   90.00
_cell.angle_gamma   90.00
#
_symmetry.space_group_name_H-M   'P 1'
#
loop_
_entity.id
_entity.type
_entity.pdbx_description
1 polymer ?
#
loop_
_entity_poly.entity_id
_entity_poly.type
_entity_poly.pdbx_seq_one_letter_code
_entity_poly.pdbx_strand_id
1 'polypeptide(L)'
;MSESEVLAKLAADVDSALSAAQDLDEETKKKFLKLKEALEAFHKEGLVTLVKAVKADERGKELLLQAMEEPSVYALFSMHGIIKPSLRARVVEVLEQVKPYLSSHGGDIELVDVEEDVVFVRLHGACAGCSMSAQTLRDAVEETMRTRLPQIKRVEQVTDMAVSGFLSIDQDKGWVEGPLLETIAETMNDGAVYSMLQESVLLMQSEGKLFAFRNACPHMGLPLDGGKVEGETITCPFHGFKFLRSTGECLTAPEVQLEPFPLKIVEGRIWVRPQ
;
A
#
# COMPACT_ATOMS: atom_id res chain seq x y z
N MET A 1 11.28 -28.35 7.02
CA MET A 1 10.25 -27.34 6.73
C MET A 1 10.89 -25.99 7.00
N SER A 2 10.79 -25.05 6.08
CA SER A 2 11.27 -23.68 6.30
C SER A 2 10.39 -22.96 7.34
N GLU A 3 10.89 -21.92 8.01
CA GLU A 3 10.11 -21.13 8.98
C GLU A 3 8.85 -20.51 8.34
N SER A 4 8.93 -20.16 7.04
CA SER A 4 7.80 -19.69 6.23
C SER A 4 6.71 -20.76 6.04
N GLU A 5 7.08 -22.03 5.83
CA GLU A 5 6.12 -23.14 5.71
C GLU A 5 5.40 -23.43 7.03
N VAL A 6 6.09 -23.24 8.17
CA VAL A 6 5.50 -23.42 9.50
C VAL A 6 4.45 -22.34 9.76
N LEU A 7 4.75 -21.07 9.47
CA LEU A 7 3.81 -19.96 9.66
C LEU A 7 2.57 -20.12 8.77
N ALA A 8 2.76 -20.46 7.49
CA ALA A 8 1.65 -20.67 6.57
C ALA A 8 0.71 -21.80 7.04
N LYS A 9 1.28 -22.89 7.56
CA LYS A 9 0.49 -23.99 8.13
C LYS A 9 -0.30 -23.53 9.37
N LEU A 10 0.34 -22.82 10.30
CA LEU A 10 -0.33 -22.32 11.50
C LEU A 10 -1.47 -21.36 11.16
N ALA A 11 -1.28 -20.48 10.18
CA ALA A 11 -2.32 -19.59 9.68
C ALA A 11 -3.51 -20.38 9.10
N ALA A 12 -3.23 -21.38 8.25
CA ALA A 12 -4.27 -22.23 7.70
C ALA A 12 -5.04 -23.02 8.78
N ASP A 13 -4.35 -23.47 9.83
CA ASP A 13 -4.98 -24.15 10.97
C ASP A 13 -5.93 -23.21 11.73
N VAL A 14 -5.52 -21.94 11.92
CA VAL A 14 -6.37 -20.90 12.53
C VAL A 14 -7.60 -20.61 11.67
N ASP A 15 -7.43 -20.42 10.36
CA ASP A 15 -8.54 -20.16 9.43
C ASP A 15 -9.53 -21.32 9.40
N SER A 16 -9.03 -22.55 9.37
CA SER A 16 -9.82 -23.77 9.43
C SER A 16 -10.64 -23.84 10.73
N ALA A 17 -10.01 -23.55 11.87
CA ALA A 17 -10.69 -23.53 13.17
C ALA A 17 -11.77 -22.44 13.25
N LEU A 18 -11.49 -21.25 12.70
CA LEU A 18 -12.46 -20.16 12.63
C LEU A 18 -13.64 -20.49 11.72
N SER A 19 -13.38 -21.12 10.56
CA SER A 19 -14.44 -21.57 9.65
C SER A 19 -15.33 -22.62 10.31
N ALA A 20 -14.73 -23.63 10.96
CA ALA A 20 -15.48 -24.66 11.68
C ALA A 20 -16.32 -24.08 12.82
N ALA A 21 -15.88 -22.96 13.42
CA ALA A 21 -16.64 -22.28 14.45
C ALA A 21 -17.88 -21.53 13.94
N GLN A 22 -18.00 -21.29 12.62
CA GLN A 22 -19.16 -20.59 12.04
C GLN A 22 -20.44 -21.45 12.06
N ASP A 23 -20.27 -22.76 11.90
CA ASP A 23 -21.36 -23.75 11.80
C ASP A 23 -21.83 -24.27 13.18
N LEU A 24 -21.23 -23.77 14.27
CA LEU A 24 -21.61 -24.13 15.62
C LEU A 24 -22.96 -23.52 16.01
N ASP A 25 -23.68 -24.17 16.93
CA ASP A 25 -24.87 -23.59 17.54
C ASP A 25 -24.52 -22.29 18.28
N GLU A 26 -25.50 -21.39 18.40
CA GLU A 26 -25.31 -20.04 18.96
C GLU A 26 -24.74 -20.05 20.40
N GLU A 27 -25.07 -21.05 21.22
CA GLU A 27 -24.54 -21.13 22.58
C GLU A 27 -23.06 -21.50 22.58
N THR A 28 -22.68 -22.49 21.78
CA THR A 28 -21.29 -22.92 21.62
C THR A 28 -20.44 -21.84 20.96
N LYS A 29 -20.96 -21.19 19.91
CA LYS A 29 -20.29 -20.07 19.23
C LYS A 29 -20.00 -18.91 20.18
N LYS A 30 -20.96 -18.57 21.07
CA LYS A 30 -20.76 -17.54 22.09
C LYS A 30 -19.66 -17.91 23.10
N LYS A 31 -19.60 -19.17 23.54
CA LYS A 31 -18.54 -19.66 24.44
C LYS A 31 -17.17 -19.62 23.76
N PHE A 32 -17.10 -20.02 22.49
CA PHE A 32 -15.88 -19.98 21.68
C PHE A 32 -15.37 -18.56 21.48
N LEU A 33 -16.24 -17.63 21.05
CA LEU A 33 -15.88 -16.22 20.87
C LEU A 33 -15.37 -15.60 22.18
N LYS A 34 -16.04 -15.87 23.30
CA LYS A 34 -15.60 -15.41 24.62
C LYS A 34 -14.20 -15.94 24.99
N LEU A 35 -13.91 -17.20 24.68
CA LEU A 35 -12.58 -17.77 24.90
C LEU A 35 -11.53 -17.11 24.01
N LYS A 36 -11.82 -16.94 22.73
CA LYS A 36 -10.95 -16.25 21.76
C LYS A 36 -10.62 -14.85 22.23
N GLU A 37 -11.62 -14.05 22.57
CA GLU A 37 -11.45 -12.69 23.08
C GLU A 37 -10.59 -12.65 24.35
N ALA A 38 -10.82 -13.57 25.29
CA ALA A 38 -10.04 -13.65 26.52
C ALA A 38 -8.57 -13.98 26.27
N LEU A 39 -8.30 -14.92 25.35
CA LEU A 39 -6.93 -15.28 24.94
C LEU A 39 -6.25 -14.11 24.23
N GLU A 40 -6.93 -13.47 23.28
CA GLU A 40 -6.40 -12.32 22.54
C GLU A 40 -6.07 -11.15 23.46
N ALA A 41 -6.93 -10.86 24.44
CA ALA A 41 -6.70 -9.84 25.44
C ALA A 41 -5.48 -10.16 26.32
N PHE A 42 -5.35 -11.41 26.78
CA PHE A 42 -4.21 -11.85 27.57
C PHE A 42 -2.88 -11.76 26.80
N HIS A 43 -2.87 -12.26 25.55
CA HIS A 43 -1.70 -12.17 24.68
C HIS A 43 -1.31 -10.71 24.40
N LYS A 44 -2.31 -9.86 24.08
CA LYS A 44 -2.08 -8.43 23.85
C LYS A 44 -1.41 -7.76 25.04
N GLU A 45 -1.87 -8.00 26.26
CA GLU A 45 -1.29 -7.40 27.45
C GLU A 45 0.18 -7.83 27.65
N GLY A 46 0.47 -9.11 27.44
CA GLY A 46 1.84 -9.65 27.50
C GLY A 46 2.75 -9.02 26.44
N LEU A 47 2.29 -8.97 25.19
CA LEU A 47 3.05 -8.38 24.08
C LEU A 47 3.27 -6.88 24.25
N VAL A 48 2.26 -6.13 24.71
CA VAL A 48 2.40 -4.70 25.01
C VAL A 48 3.45 -4.48 26.12
N THR A 49 3.44 -5.32 27.15
CA THR A 49 4.43 -5.25 28.24
C THR A 49 5.83 -5.53 27.71
N LEU A 50 6.00 -6.56 26.87
CA LEU A 50 7.27 -6.88 26.23
C LEU A 50 7.77 -5.72 25.35
N VAL A 51 6.90 -5.18 24.48
CA VAL A 51 7.23 -4.04 23.62
C VAL A 51 7.65 -2.83 24.45
N LYS A 52 6.95 -2.52 25.54
CA LYS A 52 7.33 -1.41 26.45
C LYS A 52 8.71 -1.64 27.07
N ALA A 53 8.99 -2.85 27.56
CA ALA A 53 10.26 -3.18 28.18
C ALA A 53 11.42 -3.09 27.17
N VAL A 54 11.23 -3.62 25.96
CA VAL A 54 12.24 -3.60 24.89
C VAL A 54 12.47 -2.17 24.39
N LYS A 55 11.42 -1.35 24.23
CA LYS A 55 11.55 0.04 23.80
C LYS A 55 12.18 0.97 24.83
N ALA A 56 12.38 0.53 26.08
CA ALA A 56 13.02 1.34 27.11
C ALA A 56 14.52 1.54 26.85
N ASP A 57 15.13 0.73 25.99
CA ASP A 57 16.53 0.79 25.60
C ASP A 57 16.66 1.07 24.10
N GLU A 58 17.64 1.88 23.69
CA GLU A 58 17.83 2.25 22.26
C GLU A 58 18.21 1.05 21.40
N ARG A 59 19.08 0.15 21.90
CA ARG A 59 19.43 -1.08 21.19
C ARG A 59 18.23 -2.03 21.14
N GLY A 60 17.42 -2.06 22.19
CA GLY A 60 16.14 -2.77 22.21
C GLY A 60 15.18 -2.28 21.14
N LYS A 61 15.05 -0.96 20.91
CA LYS A 61 14.22 -0.41 19.82
C LYS A 61 14.69 -0.89 18.45
N GLU A 62 15.99 -0.86 18.18
CA GLU A 62 16.55 -1.35 16.92
C GLU A 62 16.24 -2.83 16.70
N LEU A 63 16.44 -3.66 17.73
CA LEU A 63 16.12 -5.09 17.68
C LEU A 63 14.63 -5.34 17.51
N LEU A 64 13.77 -4.50 18.08
CA LEU A 64 12.32 -4.61 17.89
C LEU A 64 11.92 -4.28 16.45
N LEU A 65 12.54 -3.26 15.85
CA LEU A 65 12.33 -2.92 14.44
C LEU A 65 12.78 -4.07 13.54
N GLN A 66 13.96 -4.65 13.81
CA GLN A 66 14.43 -5.87 13.13
C GLN A 66 13.49 -7.05 13.34
N ALA A 67 13.01 -7.19 14.58
CA ALA A 67 11.90 -8.03 15.00
C ALA A 67 10.74 -8.05 14.00
N MET A 68 10.27 -6.85 13.68
CA MET A 68 9.09 -6.63 12.85
C MET A 68 9.30 -6.99 11.37
N GLU A 69 10.54 -7.23 10.94
CA GLU A 69 10.88 -7.66 9.58
C GLU A 69 10.49 -9.13 9.36
N GLU A 70 10.40 -9.90 10.45
CA GLU A 70 9.92 -11.27 10.41
C GLU A 70 8.40 -11.30 10.23
N PRO A 71 7.87 -11.93 9.15
CA PRO A 71 6.44 -11.93 8.84
C PRO A 71 5.55 -12.44 9.98
N SER A 72 6.05 -13.40 10.77
CA SER A 72 5.36 -13.95 11.93
C SER A 72 5.18 -12.92 13.05
N VAL A 73 6.19 -12.09 13.29
CA VAL A 73 6.18 -11.03 14.31
C VAL A 73 5.27 -9.89 13.88
N TYR A 74 5.35 -9.49 12.62
CA TYR A 74 4.46 -8.47 12.05
C TYR A 74 2.98 -8.89 12.16
N ALA A 75 2.65 -10.11 11.71
CA ALA A 75 1.30 -10.65 11.79
C ALA A 75 0.77 -10.70 13.23
N LEU A 76 1.61 -11.12 14.18
CA LEU A 76 1.27 -11.17 15.59
C LEU A 76 0.93 -9.78 16.15
N PHE A 77 1.77 -8.78 15.88
CA PHE A 77 1.55 -7.42 16.39
C PHE A 77 0.34 -6.75 15.74
N SER A 78 0.09 -7.02 14.46
CA SER A 78 -1.09 -6.55 13.74
C SER A 78 -2.37 -7.18 14.29
N MET A 79 -2.40 -8.51 14.47
CA MET A 79 -3.54 -9.25 15.02
C MET A 79 -3.94 -8.76 16.41
N HIS A 80 -2.97 -8.40 17.26
CA HIS A 80 -3.24 -7.85 18.58
C HIS A 80 -3.47 -6.32 18.61
N GLY A 81 -3.42 -5.64 17.45
CA GLY A 81 -3.62 -4.20 17.32
C GLY A 81 -2.57 -3.37 18.07
N ILE A 82 -1.34 -3.87 18.11
CA ILE A 82 -0.16 -3.17 18.68
C ILE A 82 0.39 -2.19 17.63
N ILE A 83 0.31 -2.58 16.36
CA ILE A 83 0.51 -1.69 15.21
C ILE A 83 -0.85 -1.07 14.89
N LYS A 84 -0.91 0.26 14.78
CA LYS A 84 -2.12 0.96 14.34
C LYS A 84 -2.04 1.21 12.83
N PRO A 85 -3.11 0.95 12.06
CA PRO A 85 -3.15 1.31 10.65
C PRO A 85 -2.91 2.80 10.45
N SER A 86 -2.13 3.13 9.42
CA SER A 86 -1.87 4.50 9.01
C SER A 86 -3.16 5.23 8.62
N LEU A 87 -3.13 6.56 8.61
CA LEU A 87 -4.26 7.38 8.16
C LEU A 87 -4.66 7.02 6.72
N ARG A 88 -3.69 6.78 5.84
CA ARG A 88 -3.90 6.38 4.44
C ARG A 88 -4.63 5.03 4.35
N ALA A 89 -4.20 4.01 5.10
CA ALA A 89 -4.86 2.70 5.11
C ALA A 89 -6.34 2.80 5.53
N ARG A 90 -6.61 3.61 6.56
CA ARG A 90 -7.99 3.86 7.00
C ARG A 90 -8.81 4.63 5.97
N VAL A 91 -8.22 5.56 5.23
CA VAL A 91 -8.89 6.27 4.13
C VAL A 91 -9.24 5.30 3.00
N VAL A 92 -8.33 4.42 2.60
CA VAL A 92 -8.61 3.39 1.57
C VAL A 92 -9.78 2.50 1.99
N GLU A 93 -9.81 2.04 3.25
CA GLU A 93 -10.91 1.22 3.77
C GLU A 93 -12.27 1.93 3.68
N VAL A 94 -12.30 3.25 3.88
CA VAL A 94 -13.52 4.05 3.73
C VAL A 94 -13.88 4.21 2.25
N LEU A 95 -12.90 4.44 1.36
CA LEU A 95 -13.14 4.56 -0.08
C LEU A 95 -13.70 3.26 -0.69
N GLU A 96 -13.17 2.10 -0.32
CA GLU A 96 -13.67 0.79 -0.77
C GLU A 96 -15.14 0.56 -0.44
N GLN A 97 -15.63 1.15 0.65
CA GLN A 97 -17.04 1.05 1.04
C GLN A 97 -17.94 1.98 0.23
N VAL A 98 -17.39 3.05 -0.34
CA VAL A 98 -18.12 4.02 -1.17
C VAL A 98 -18.06 3.65 -2.66
N LYS A 99 -17.04 2.90 -3.10
CA LYS A 99 -16.89 2.40 -4.48
C LYS A 99 -18.16 1.74 -5.04
N PRO A 100 -18.85 0.80 -4.35
CA PRO A 100 -20.07 0.18 -4.89
C PRO A 100 -21.18 1.19 -5.20
N TYR A 101 -21.31 2.24 -4.39
CA TYR A 101 -22.28 3.31 -4.58
C TYR A 101 -21.91 4.18 -5.79
N LEU A 102 -20.62 4.50 -5.96
CA LEU A 102 -20.10 5.27 -7.10
C LEU A 102 -20.21 4.51 -8.42
N SER A 103 -19.84 3.22 -8.44
CA SER A 103 -19.95 2.36 -9.61
C SER A 103 -21.39 2.22 -10.08
N SER A 104 -22.35 2.18 -9.15
CA SER A 104 -23.79 2.15 -9.46
C SER A 104 -24.29 3.44 -10.15
N HIS A 105 -23.56 4.54 -10.00
CA HIS A 105 -23.83 5.83 -10.65
C HIS A 105 -22.89 6.11 -11.83
N GLY A 106 -22.16 5.10 -12.31
CA GLY A 106 -21.29 5.19 -13.47
C GLY A 106 -20.00 5.99 -13.24
N GLY A 107 -19.53 6.05 -11.99
CA GLY A 107 -18.25 6.66 -11.64
C GLY A 107 -17.38 5.75 -10.80
N ASP A 108 -16.13 6.15 -10.61
CA ASP A 108 -15.18 5.44 -9.74
C ASP A 108 -14.31 6.45 -8.98
N ILE A 109 -13.69 6.01 -7.88
CA ILE A 109 -12.84 6.83 -7.03
C ILE A 109 -11.52 6.10 -6.73
N GLU A 110 -10.43 6.80 -6.94
CA GLU A 110 -9.09 6.34 -6.59
C GLU A 110 -8.46 7.31 -5.60
N LEU A 111 -7.73 6.78 -4.62
CA LEU A 111 -6.90 7.59 -3.74
C LEU A 111 -5.63 8.00 -4.47
N VAL A 112 -5.37 9.31 -4.57
CA VAL A 112 -4.10 9.85 -5.06
C VAL A 112 -3.14 10.00 -3.89
N ASP A 113 -3.55 10.75 -2.87
CA ASP A 113 -2.71 11.00 -1.70
C ASP A 113 -3.50 11.38 -0.44
N VAL A 114 -2.83 11.38 0.71
CA VAL A 114 -3.34 11.91 1.97
C VAL A 114 -2.29 12.81 2.60
N GLU A 115 -2.49 14.12 2.54
CA GLU A 115 -1.62 15.10 3.19
C GLU A 115 -2.33 15.65 4.43
N GLU A 116 -1.71 15.45 5.60
CA GLU A 116 -2.22 15.91 6.90
C GLU A 116 -3.69 15.49 7.17
N ASP A 117 -4.63 16.38 6.86
CA ASP A 117 -6.07 16.21 7.04
C ASP A 117 -6.88 16.29 5.74
N VAL A 118 -6.21 16.33 4.59
CA VAL A 118 -6.80 16.41 3.25
C VAL A 118 -6.58 15.10 2.51
N VAL A 119 -7.65 14.55 1.96
CA VAL A 119 -7.60 13.35 1.10
C VAL A 119 -7.73 13.78 -0.36
N PHE A 120 -6.73 13.47 -1.17
CA PHE A 120 -6.75 13.72 -2.60
C PHE A 120 -7.25 12.49 -3.34
N VAL A 121 -8.32 12.64 -4.10
CA VAL A 121 -8.95 11.56 -4.85
C VAL A 121 -9.05 11.90 -6.33
N ARG A 122 -8.98 10.88 -7.18
CA ARG A 122 -9.30 10.99 -8.61
C ARG A 122 -10.67 10.36 -8.83
N LEU A 123 -11.58 11.12 -9.44
CA LEU A 123 -12.90 10.62 -9.82
C LEU A 123 -12.92 10.30 -11.31
N HIS A 124 -13.39 9.10 -11.66
CA HIS A 124 -13.55 8.66 -13.04
C HIS A 124 -15.03 8.59 -13.45
N GLY A 125 -15.29 8.53 -14.76
CA GLY A 125 -16.62 8.26 -15.33
C GLY A 125 -17.58 9.46 -15.35
N ALA A 126 -18.87 9.21 -15.15
CA ALA A 126 -19.92 10.24 -15.15
C ALA A 126 -19.69 11.34 -14.09
N CYS A 127 -18.86 11.05 -13.08
CA CYS A 127 -18.40 11.97 -12.05
C CYS A 127 -17.44 13.05 -12.57
N ALA A 128 -16.82 12.88 -13.74
CA ALA A 128 -15.84 13.83 -14.28
C ALA A 128 -16.46 14.95 -15.15
N GLY A 129 -17.71 14.79 -15.63
CA GLY A 129 -18.22 15.60 -16.74
C GLY A 129 -19.60 16.26 -16.58
N CYS A 130 -20.37 15.98 -15.51
CA CYS A 130 -21.71 16.56 -15.33
C CYS A 130 -21.79 17.36 -14.02
N SER A 131 -21.96 18.69 -14.16
CA SER A 131 -21.76 19.69 -13.09
C SER A 131 -22.67 19.57 -11.87
N MET A 132 -23.80 18.86 -11.96
CA MET A 132 -24.72 18.67 -10.83
C MET A 132 -24.59 17.29 -10.15
N SER A 133 -24.28 16.22 -10.89
CA SER A 133 -24.14 14.86 -10.31
C SER A 133 -22.80 14.65 -9.61
N ALA A 134 -21.74 15.32 -10.09
CA ALA A 134 -20.40 15.24 -9.49
C ALA A 134 -20.31 15.90 -8.11
N GLN A 135 -21.18 16.86 -7.79
CA GLN A 135 -21.16 17.55 -6.50
C GLN A 135 -21.80 16.70 -5.39
N THR A 136 -22.99 16.14 -5.64
CA THR A 136 -23.68 15.25 -4.68
C THR A 136 -22.86 14.01 -4.32
N LEU A 137 -22.13 13.43 -5.28
CA LEU A 137 -21.29 12.26 -5.04
C LEU A 137 -20.04 12.60 -4.19
N ARG A 138 -19.46 13.78 -4.39
CA ARG A 138 -18.36 14.27 -3.55
C ARG A 138 -18.81 14.53 -2.12
N ASP A 139 -19.97 15.16 -1.96
CA ASP A 139 -20.53 15.43 -0.63
C ASP A 139 -20.79 14.12 0.12
N ALA A 140 -21.29 13.07 -0.55
CA ALA A 140 -21.49 11.75 0.04
C ALA A 140 -20.17 11.05 0.45
N VAL A 141 -19.12 11.15 -0.39
CA VAL A 141 -17.79 10.61 -0.06
C VAL A 141 -17.19 11.37 1.13
N GLU A 142 -17.27 12.70 1.13
CA GLU A 142 -16.72 13.55 2.19
C GLU A 142 -17.46 13.35 3.53
N GLU A 143 -18.78 13.23 3.50
CA GLU A 143 -19.59 12.94 4.70
C GLU A 143 -19.23 11.57 5.30
N THR A 144 -19.08 10.55 4.44
CA THR A 144 -18.66 9.20 4.87
C THR A 144 -17.25 9.22 5.45
N MET A 145 -16.34 9.98 4.84
CA MET A 145 -14.97 10.18 5.32
C MET A 145 -14.95 10.85 6.70
N ARG A 146 -15.65 11.97 6.88
CA ARG A 146 -15.70 12.68 8.16
C ARG A 146 -16.33 11.85 9.28
N THR A 147 -17.32 11.02 8.94
CA THR A 147 -18.00 10.14 9.92
C THR A 147 -17.05 9.07 10.48
N ARG A 148 -16.21 8.49 9.63
CA ARG A 148 -15.31 7.38 10.02
C ARG A 148 -13.91 7.82 10.41
N LEU A 149 -13.47 8.94 9.86
CA LEU A 149 -12.15 9.54 10.07
C LEU A 149 -12.33 11.00 10.45
N PRO A 150 -12.71 11.30 11.72
CA PRO A 150 -12.99 12.67 12.17
C PRO A 150 -11.80 13.63 12.06
N GLN A 151 -10.58 13.09 11.91
CA GLN A 151 -9.36 13.85 11.62
C GLN A 151 -9.24 14.36 10.17
N ILE A 152 -10.05 13.87 9.22
CA ILE A 152 -10.07 14.35 7.84
C ILE A 152 -10.98 15.58 7.74
N LYS A 153 -10.42 16.70 7.29
CA LYS A 153 -11.14 17.98 7.17
C LYS A 153 -11.77 18.23 5.81
N ARG A 154 -11.34 17.58 4.74
CA ARG A 154 -11.95 17.72 3.39
C ARG A 154 -11.38 16.68 2.41
N VAL A 155 -12.11 16.47 1.31
CA VAL A 155 -11.71 15.60 0.20
C VAL A 155 -11.57 16.45 -1.08
N GLU A 156 -10.40 16.44 -1.71
CA GLU A 156 -10.11 17.23 -2.92
C GLU A 156 -9.96 16.35 -4.15
N GLN A 157 -10.53 16.80 -5.28
CA GLN A 157 -10.48 16.07 -6.54
C GLN A 157 -9.31 16.57 -7.41
N VAL A 158 -8.47 15.64 -7.86
CA VAL A 158 -7.46 15.92 -8.89
C VAL A 158 -8.09 15.68 -10.26
N THR A 159 -8.07 16.69 -11.15
CA THR A 159 -8.57 16.56 -12.53
C THR A 159 -7.39 16.33 -13.48
N ASP A 160 -7.49 15.32 -14.35
CA ASP A 160 -6.45 15.06 -15.35
C ASP A 160 -6.47 16.13 -16.45
N MET A 161 -5.58 17.12 -16.33
CA MET A 161 -4.84 17.70 -17.44
C MET A 161 -3.68 18.51 -16.89
N ALA A 162 -2.46 18.08 -17.25
CA ALA A 162 -1.17 18.74 -17.06
C ALA A 162 -0.89 19.32 -15.66
N VAL A 163 0.23 18.86 -15.10
CA VAL A 163 0.89 19.46 -13.94
C VAL A 163 0.79 21.00 -13.99
N SER A 164 -0.10 21.56 -13.19
CA SER A 164 -0.03 22.96 -12.77
C SER A 164 -0.20 22.99 -11.26
N GLY A 165 0.80 22.47 -10.57
CA GLY A 165 1.16 23.07 -9.29
C GLY A 165 1.47 24.53 -9.58
N PHE A 166 0.56 25.41 -9.19
CA PHE A 166 0.84 26.83 -9.05
C PHE A 166 1.92 26.97 -7.98
N LEU A 167 3.18 26.93 -8.42
CA LEU A 167 4.35 27.58 -7.85
C LEU A 167 5.47 27.38 -8.88
N SER A 168 5.79 28.47 -9.59
CA SER A 168 6.85 28.50 -10.60
C SER A 168 8.21 28.24 -9.94
N ILE A 169 8.74 27.04 -10.07
CA ILE A 169 10.15 26.72 -9.81
C ILE A 169 10.64 25.81 -10.94
N ASP A 170 11.56 26.36 -11.77
CA ASP A 170 12.42 25.73 -12.79
C ASP A 170 11.96 24.39 -13.42
N GLN A 171 11.52 24.43 -14.68
CA GLN A 171 11.09 23.25 -15.44
C GLN A 171 12.22 22.31 -15.90
N ASP A 172 13.50 22.66 -15.68
CA ASP A 172 14.65 21.92 -16.24
C ASP A 172 15.61 21.31 -15.20
N LYS A 173 15.36 21.46 -13.90
CA LYS A 173 16.24 20.87 -12.86
C LYS A 173 15.73 19.51 -12.38
N GLY A 174 16.66 18.56 -12.25
CA GLY A 174 16.43 17.25 -11.62
C GLY A 174 16.05 16.09 -12.53
N TRP A 175 15.90 16.31 -13.85
CA TRP A 175 15.70 15.20 -14.79
C TRP A 175 17.03 14.47 -15.02
N VAL A 176 17.03 13.17 -14.74
CA VAL A 176 18.14 12.26 -14.96
C VAL A 176 17.88 11.47 -16.24
N GLU A 177 18.90 11.43 -17.09
CA GLU A 177 18.88 10.73 -18.36
C GLU A 177 19.02 9.22 -18.15
N GLY A 178 18.07 8.47 -18.68
CA GLY A 178 18.04 7.01 -18.65
C GLY A 178 18.31 6.34 -20.00
N PRO A 179 18.14 5.01 -20.06
CA PRO A 179 18.39 4.22 -21.26
C PRO A 179 17.36 4.50 -22.37
N LEU A 180 17.65 3.99 -23.57
CA LEU A 180 16.67 3.95 -24.66
C LEU A 180 15.62 2.88 -24.38
N LEU A 181 14.36 3.18 -24.74
CA LEU A 181 13.23 2.28 -24.54
C LEU A 181 13.43 0.92 -25.24
N GLU A 182 14.04 0.93 -26.43
CA GLU A 182 14.35 -0.28 -27.19
C GLU A 182 15.37 -1.19 -26.49
N THR A 183 16.36 -0.60 -25.80
CA THR A 183 17.40 -1.36 -25.09
C THR A 183 16.84 -2.14 -23.91
N ILE A 184 15.84 -1.58 -23.24
CA ILE A 184 15.18 -2.24 -22.11
C ILE A 184 14.04 -3.16 -22.56
N ALA A 185 13.40 -2.89 -23.71
CA ALA A 185 12.31 -3.72 -24.23
C ALA A 185 12.73 -5.19 -24.46
N GLU A 186 13.97 -5.42 -24.90
CA GLU A 186 14.51 -6.78 -25.11
C GLU A 186 14.76 -7.53 -23.80
N THR A 187 15.12 -6.81 -22.73
CA THR A 187 15.33 -7.36 -21.38
C THR A 187 14.01 -7.49 -20.60
N MET A 188 12.98 -6.73 -20.95
CA MET A 188 11.68 -6.61 -20.26
C MET A 188 10.69 -7.77 -20.46
N ASN A 189 11.01 -8.75 -21.32
CA ASN A 189 10.12 -9.87 -21.62
C ASN A 189 9.83 -10.82 -20.43
N ASP A 190 10.55 -10.70 -19.31
CA ASP A 190 10.36 -11.53 -18.12
C ASP A 190 10.18 -10.71 -16.82
N GLY A 191 9.59 -9.51 -16.96
CA GLY A 191 9.28 -8.64 -15.81
C GLY A 191 10.46 -7.78 -15.34
N ALA A 192 11.28 -7.29 -16.27
CA ALA A 192 12.53 -6.64 -15.90
C ALA A 192 12.34 -5.44 -14.99
N VAL A 193 13.10 -5.48 -13.90
CA VAL A 193 13.57 -4.32 -13.19
C VAL A 193 14.83 -3.81 -13.88
N TYR A 194 14.86 -2.52 -14.21
CA TYR A 194 16.10 -1.84 -14.54
C TYR A 194 16.45 -0.84 -13.44
N SER A 195 17.69 -0.93 -12.93
CA SER A 195 18.26 -0.08 -11.88
C SER A 195 19.25 0.93 -12.47
N MET A 196 18.94 2.23 -12.37
CA MET A 196 19.89 3.28 -12.74
C MET A 196 20.93 3.48 -11.62
N LEU A 197 22.20 3.16 -11.91
CA LEU A 197 23.31 3.13 -10.94
C LEU A 197 23.62 4.47 -10.23
N GLN A 198 23.14 5.60 -10.76
CA GLN A 198 23.38 6.91 -10.14
C GLN A 198 22.29 7.32 -9.14
N GLU A 199 21.08 6.72 -9.18
CA GLU A 199 19.89 7.20 -8.42
C GLU A 199 18.96 6.08 -7.89
N SER A 200 19.36 4.81 -7.94
CA SER A 200 18.55 3.65 -7.47
C SER A 200 17.08 3.74 -7.89
N VAL A 201 16.84 3.80 -9.21
CA VAL A 201 15.49 3.87 -9.80
C VAL A 201 15.07 2.50 -10.29
N LEU A 202 13.87 2.05 -9.93
CA LEU A 202 13.20 0.83 -10.38
C LEU A 202 12.26 1.16 -11.54
N LEU A 203 12.60 0.74 -12.76
CA LEU A 203 11.68 0.80 -13.90
C LEU A 203 10.89 -0.50 -14.02
N MET A 204 9.57 -0.40 -14.17
CA MET A 204 8.68 -1.55 -14.37
C MET A 204 7.69 -1.29 -15.51
N GLN A 205 7.43 -2.32 -16.30
CA GLN A 205 6.42 -2.27 -17.36
C GLN A 205 5.15 -3.01 -16.92
N SER A 206 3.99 -2.41 -17.18
CA SER A 206 2.67 -3.01 -16.98
C SER A 206 1.73 -2.57 -18.11
N GLU A 207 1.02 -3.52 -18.72
CA GLU A 207 0.07 -3.30 -19.83
C GLU A 207 0.60 -2.38 -20.96
N GLY A 208 1.89 -2.47 -21.28
CA GLY A 208 2.54 -1.65 -22.32
C GLY A 208 2.89 -0.21 -21.90
N LYS A 209 2.64 0.17 -20.64
CA LYS A 209 3.06 1.44 -20.03
C LYS A 209 4.29 1.22 -19.14
N LEU A 210 5.09 2.27 -18.98
CA LEU A 210 6.31 2.26 -18.18
C LEU A 210 6.12 3.11 -16.93
N PHE A 211 6.56 2.58 -15.80
CA PHE A 211 6.47 3.20 -14.48
C PHE A 211 7.86 3.25 -13.84
N ALA A 212 8.12 4.28 -13.04
CA ALA A 212 9.38 4.47 -12.34
C ALA A 212 9.12 4.63 -10.84
N PHE A 213 9.91 3.94 -10.03
CA PHE A 213 9.84 3.99 -8.58
C PHE A 213 11.25 4.10 -7.99
N ARG A 214 11.36 4.43 -6.71
CA ARG A 214 12.59 4.21 -5.97
C ARG A 214 12.84 2.70 -5.86
N ASN A 215 14.04 2.25 -6.22
CA ASN A 215 14.50 0.87 -6.04
C ASN A 215 14.88 0.63 -4.59
N ALA A 216 13.89 0.78 -3.71
CA ALA A 216 14.00 0.64 -2.28
C ALA A 216 12.63 0.18 -1.76
N CYS A 217 12.55 -1.07 -1.31
CA CYS A 217 11.37 -1.64 -0.68
C CYS A 217 11.01 -0.78 0.54
N PRO A 218 9.86 -0.10 0.58
CA PRO A 218 9.54 0.88 1.61
C PRO A 218 9.39 0.27 3.02
N HIS A 219 9.43 -1.06 3.11
CA HIS A 219 9.55 -1.79 4.36
C HIS A 219 10.88 -1.46 5.06
N MET A 220 11.99 -1.46 4.32
CA MET A 220 13.35 -1.41 4.89
C MET A 220 14.41 -0.72 4.01
N GLY A 221 14.01 -0.18 2.87
CA GLY A 221 14.91 0.45 1.90
C GLY A 221 15.76 -0.53 1.07
N LEU A 222 15.52 -1.84 1.14
CA LEU A 222 16.31 -2.83 0.37
C LEU A 222 15.91 -2.88 -1.11
N PRO A 223 16.84 -3.16 -2.04
CA PRO A 223 16.55 -3.16 -3.48
C PRO A 223 15.45 -4.15 -3.88
N LEU A 224 14.70 -3.80 -4.93
CA LEU A 224 13.65 -4.62 -5.53
C LEU A 224 14.07 -5.19 -6.89
N ASP A 225 15.24 -4.82 -7.39
CA ASP A 225 15.77 -5.20 -8.71
C ASP A 225 16.15 -6.66 -8.91
N GLY A 226 16.27 -7.41 -7.82
CA GLY A 226 16.32 -8.88 -7.84
C GLY A 226 14.98 -9.57 -7.53
N GLY A 227 13.88 -8.82 -7.48
CA GLY A 227 12.56 -9.32 -7.09
C GLY A 227 11.92 -10.24 -8.12
N LYS A 228 11.12 -11.20 -7.66
CA LYS A 228 10.38 -12.11 -8.55
C LYS A 228 9.16 -11.40 -9.12
N VAL A 229 9.01 -11.36 -10.44
CA VAL A 229 7.84 -10.78 -11.11
C VAL A 229 6.89 -11.87 -11.58
N GLU A 230 5.61 -11.73 -11.24
CA GLU A 230 4.52 -12.62 -11.63
C GLU A 230 3.30 -11.78 -12.03
N GLY A 231 2.96 -11.75 -13.32
CA GLY A 231 1.87 -10.92 -13.82
C GLY A 231 2.07 -9.45 -13.44
N GLU A 232 1.08 -8.83 -12.79
CA GLU A 232 1.12 -7.43 -12.35
C GLU A 232 1.89 -7.18 -11.05
N THR A 233 2.51 -8.20 -10.46
CA THR A 233 3.13 -8.11 -9.14
C THR A 233 4.64 -8.33 -9.18
N ILE A 234 5.39 -7.47 -8.48
CA ILE A 234 6.78 -7.72 -8.10
C ILE A 234 6.87 -8.12 -6.63
N THR A 235 7.60 -9.17 -6.32
CA THR A 235 7.82 -9.65 -4.96
C THR A 235 9.25 -9.29 -4.53
N CYS A 236 9.36 -8.51 -3.45
CA CYS A 236 10.64 -8.18 -2.82
C CYS A 236 11.41 -9.46 -2.49
N PRO A 237 12.69 -9.60 -2.92
CA PRO A 237 13.44 -10.85 -2.77
C PRO A 237 13.86 -11.15 -1.33
N PHE A 238 13.73 -10.18 -0.42
CA PHE A 238 14.15 -10.29 0.96
C PHE A 238 13.00 -10.75 1.88
N HIS A 239 11.90 -9.99 1.91
CA HIS A 239 10.80 -10.20 2.88
C HIS A 239 9.48 -10.59 2.23
N GLY A 240 9.46 -10.83 0.92
CA GLY A 240 8.28 -11.31 0.20
C GLY A 240 7.16 -10.28 0.02
N PHE A 241 7.41 -9.00 0.33
CA PHE A 241 6.45 -7.93 0.11
C PHE A 241 6.14 -7.81 -1.38
N LYS A 242 4.87 -7.90 -1.71
CA LYS A 242 4.37 -7.90 -3.09
C LYS A 242 3.89 -6.50 -3.43
N PHE A 243 4.28 -5.99 -4.59
CA PHE A 243 3.91 -4.67 -5.07
C PHE A 243 3.31 -4.73 -6.48
N LEU A 244 2.27 -3.96 -6.75
CA LEU A 244 1.75 -3.78 -8.10
C LEU A 244 2.71 -2.94 -8.93
N ARG A 245 2.99 -3.39 -10.16
CA ARG A 245 3.94 -2.74 -11.07
C ARG A 245 3.42 -1.43 -11.65
N SER A 246 2.10 -1.31 -11.82
CA SER A 246 1.43 -0.15 -12.38
C SER A 246 1.28 1.00 -11.39
N THR A 247 1.15 0.69 -10.10
CA THR A 247 0.82 1.69 -9.07
C THR A 247 1.86 1.81 -7.97
N GLY A 248 2.71 0.79 -7.79
CA GLY A 248 3.61 0.70 -6.64
C GLY A 248 2.94 0.19 -5.37
N GLU A 249 1.70 -0.28 -5.45
CA GLU A 249 0.91 -0.64 -4.28
C GLU A 249 1.35 -1.95 -3.63
N CYS A 250 1.63 -1.95 -2.33
CA CYS A 250 1.93 -3.20 -1.65
C CYS A 250 0.68 -4.02 -1.33
N LEU A 251 0.63 -5.21 -1.92
CA LEU A 251 -0.40 -6.23 -1.70
C LEU A 251 -0.22 -6.98 -0.37
N THR A 252 0.94 -6.87 0.28
CA THR A 252 1.26 -7.56 1.54
C THR A 252 1.00 -6.69 2.77
N ALA A 253 1.33 -5.40 2.68
CA ALA A 253 1.14 -4.44 3.76
C ALA A 253 0.77 -3.08 3.15
N PRO A 254 -0.51 -2.68 3.19
CA PRO A 254 -0.99 -1.45 2.57
C PRO A 254 -0.31 -0.16 3.07
N GLU A 255 0.33 -0.21 4.24
CA GLU A 255 1.11 0.88 4.86
C GLU A 255 2.40 1.22 4.08
N VAL A 256 2.88 0.29 3.25
CA VAL A 256 4.22 0.29 2.67
C VAL A 256 4.07 0.44 1.16
N GLN A 257 4.26 1.63 0.59
CA GLN A 257 3.97 1.89 -0.84
C GLN A 257 5.25 2.31 -1.56
N LEU A 258 5.50 1.78 -2.77
CA LEU A 258 6.67 2.20 -3.54
C LEU A 258 6.58 3.70 -3.81
N GLU A 259 7.69 4.41 -3.63
CA GLU A 259 7.78 5.83 -3.94
C GLU A 259 7.89 5.99 -5.46
N PRO A 260 6.90 6.59 -6.15
CA PRO A 260 6.94 6.77 -7.59
C PRO A 260 7.81 7.96 -7.97
N PHE A 261 8.52 7.85 -9.09
CA PHE A 261 9.22 8.96 -9.71
C PHE A 261 8.52 9.41 -11.00
N PRO A 262 8.41 10.72 -11.25
CA PRO A 262 7.98 11.23 -12.54
C PRO A 262 8.86 10.69 -13.67
N LEU A 263 8.21 10.23 -14.74
CA LEU A 263 8.85 9.66 -15.93
C LEU A 263 8.31 10.33 -17.20
N LYS A 264 9.20 10.60 -18.15
CA LYS A 264 8.85 11.01 -19.53
C LYS A 264 9.71 10.28 -20.55
N ILE A 265 9.19 10.12 -21.76
CA ILE A 265 9.93 9.56 -22.89
C ILE A 265 10.06 10.66 -23.95
N VAL A 266 11.30 11.00 -24.30
CA VAL A 266 11.62 12.03 -25.31
C VAL A 266 12.55 11.39 -26.32
N GLU A 267 12.15 11.37 -27.59
CA GLU A 267 12.94 10.77 -28.69
C GLU A 267 13.37 9.32 -28.42
N GLY A 268 12.48 8.51 -27.81
CA GLY A 268 12.75 7.11 -27.49
C GLY A 268 13.65 6.89 -26.26
N ARG A 269 14.06 7.97 -25.58
CA ARG A 269 14.86 7.94 -24.37
C ARG A 269 14.03 8.20 -23.12
N ILE A 270 14.31 7.45 -22.06
CA ILE A 270 13.62 7.57 -20.78
C ILE A 270 14.30 8.63 -19.92
N TRP A 271 13.49 9.49 -19.32
CA TRP A 271 13.93 10.50 -18.36
C TRP A 271 13.13 10.32 -17.08
N VAL A 272 13.80 10.32 -15.95
CA VAL A 272 13.20 10.20 -14.63
C VAL A 272 13.59 11.40 -13.79
N ARG A 273 12.71 11.86 -12.89
CA ARG A 273 13.03 12.95 -11.95
C ARG A 273 13.00 12.42 -10.51
N PRO A 274 14.12 11.91 -9.97
CA PRO A 274 14.26 11.60 -8.55
C PRO A 274 14.07 12.88 -7.72
N GLN A 275 13.45 12.77 -6.54
CA GLN A 275 13.34 13.86 -5.57
C GLN A 275 14.56 13.92 -4.65
#